data_AF-A0A6I3WMD5-F1
#
_entry.id   AF-A0A6I3WMD5-F1
#
_cell.length_a   1.000
_cell.length_b   1.000
_cell.length_c   1.000
_cell.angle_alpha   90.00
_cell.angle_beta   90.00
_cell.angle_gamma   90.00
#
_symmetry.space_group_name_H-M   'P 1'
#
loop_
_entity.id
_entity.type
_entity.pdbx_description
1 polymer ?
#
loop_
_entity_poly.entity_id
_entity_poly.type
_entity_poly.pdbx_seq_one_letter_code
_entity_poly.pdbx_strand_id
1 'polypeptide(L)'
;MLATLLAAAGAGLVAFARHGEVSGTSWLGIGAALLAGLSYAVFSMATKQTMANGLGSLDAMAASFVVGAVLMSPLLFMEPLAWLGSARGVVVALHLGLGATAAAYALFGYGLARLAVPTVVTLTLAEPATAALLSVVVLSQHLAAIGWAGVVLLIAGVAMVAASRDEPTVQPLG
;
A
#
# COMPACT_ATOMS: atom_id res chain seq x y z
N MET A 1 9.95 4.21 -15.69
CA MET A 1 9.69 2.77 -15.96
C MET A 1 10.71 1.87 -15.30
N LEU A 2 12.02 2.06 -15.53
CA LEU A 2 13.07 1.25 -14.88
C LEU A 2 12.95 1.23 -13.35
N ALA A 3 12.79 2.39 -12.71
CA ALA A 3 12.67 2.48 -11.26
C ALA A 3 11.47 1.69 -10.68
N THR A 4 10.31 1.76 -11.34
CA THR A 4 9.12 0.96 -10.99
C THR A 4 9.35 -0.53 -11.18
N LEU A 5 10.03 -0.95 -12.25
CA LEU A 5 10.38 -2.36 -12.47
C LEU A 5 11.33 -2.89 -11.38
N LEU A 6 12.34 -2.11 -11.00
CA LEU A 6 13.26 -2.47 -9.91
C LEU A 6 12.50 -2.60 -8.59
N ALA A 7 11.65 -1.62 -8.26
CA ALA A 7 10.85 -1.65 -7.04
C ALA A 7 9.90 -2.86 -6.99
N ALA A 8 9.21 -3.14 -8.10
CA ALA A 8 8.30 -4.28 -8.21
C ALA A 8 9.03 -5.62 -8.12
N ALA A 9 10.17 -5.77 -8.80
CA ALA A 9 11.02 -6.95 -8.72
C ALA A 9 11.55 -7.16 -7.29
N GLY A 10 12.01 -6.09 -6.63
CA GLY A 10 12.46 -6.14 -5.25
C GLY A 10 11.36 -6.57 -4.29
N ALA A 11 10.15 -6.02 -4.42
CA ALA A 11 8.99 -6.43 -3.63
C ALA A 11 8.63 -7.91 -3.88
N GLY A 12 8.70 -8.37 -5.13
CA GLY A 12 8.51 -9.78 -5.48
C GLY A 12 9.54 -10.70 -4.82
N LEU A 13 10.83 -10.31 -4.80
CA LEU A 13 11.89 -11.07 -4.13
C LEU A 13 11.69 -11.11 -2.62
N VAL A 14 11.28 -10.00 -1.99
CA VAL A 14 10.94 -9.97 -0.57
C VAL A 14 9.77 -10.92 -0.26
N ALA A 15 8.72 -10.90 -1.08
CA ALA A 15 7.58 -11.81 -0.91
C ALA A 15 7.97 -13.28 -1.11
N PHE A 16 8.81 -13.56 -2.11
CA PHE A 16 9.31 -14.91 -2.39
C PHE A 16 10.24 -15.42 -1.27
N ALA A 17 11.06 -14.56 -0.67
CA ALA A 17 11.92 -14.92 0.45
C ALA A 17 11.16 -15.38 1.70
N ARG A 18 9.87 -15.03 1.79
CA ARG A 18 8.97 -15.41 2.89
C ARG A 18 8.11 -16.64 2.58
N HIS A 19 8.33 -17.30 1.43
CA HIS A 19 7.69 -18.60 1.19
C HIS A 19 8.19 -19.62 2.21
N GLY A 20 7.38 -19.86 3.25
CA GLY A 20 7.38 -21.14 3.95
C GLY A 20 6.83 -22.23 3.02
N GLU A 21 6.84 -23.49 3.45
CA GLU A 21 6.35 -24.65 2.67
C GLU A 21 4.87 -24.52 2.26
N VAL A 22 4.57 -23.69 1.27
CA VAL A 22 3.26 -23.62 0.62
C VAL A 22 3.27 -24.70 -0.44
N SER A 23 2.71 -25.87 -0.12
CA SER A 23 2.55 -26.95 -1.10
C SER A 23 1.46 -26.60 -2.11
N GLY A 24 1.88 -26.14 -3.29
CA GLY A 24 1.05 -26.08 -4.50
C GLY A 24 0.61 -24.67 -4.90
N THR A 25 0.57 -24.44 -6.22
CA THR A 25 0.08 -23.19 -6.82
C THR A 25 -1.45 -23.20 -6.92
N SER A 26 -2.12 -22.28 -6.23
CA SER A 26 -3.58 -22.10 -6.36
C SER A 26 -3.91 -21.09 -7.46
N TRP A 27 -4.53 -21.55 -8.55
CA TRP A 27 -5.00 -20.66 -9.62
C TRP A 27 -6.06 -19.66 -9.15
N LEU A 28 -6.91 -20.07 -8.19
CA LEU A 28 -7.89 -19.18 -7.58
C LEU A 28 -7.21 -18.06 -6.77
N GLY A 29 -6.14 -18.40 -6.04
CA GLY A 29 -5.34 -17.43 -5.29
C GLY A 29 -4.65 -16.41 -6.22
N ILE A 30 -4.10 -16.88 -7.35
CA ILE A 30 -3.52 -15.99 -8.37
C ILE A 30 -4.61 -15.06 -8.94
N GLY A 31 -5.77 -15.59 -9.30
CA GLY A 31 -6.89 -14.80 -9.80
C GLY A 31 -7.35 -13.74 -8.79
N ALA A 32 -7.47 -14.11 -7.51
CA ALA A 32 -7.84 -13.20 -6.43
C ALA A 32 -6.79 -12.10 -6.20
N ALA A 33 -5.49 -12.44 -6.25
CA ALA A 33 -4.40 -11.47 -6.11
C ALA A 33 -4.38 -10.46 -7.27
N LEU A 34 -4.59 -10.91 -8.51
CA LEU A 34 -4.69 -10.04 -9.68
C LEU A 34 -5.91 -9.13 -9.58
N LEU A 35 -7.07 -9.66 -9.17
CA LEU A 35 -8.28 -8.86 -8.97
C LEU A 35 -8.06 -7.79 -7.88
N ALA A 36 -7.43 -8.15 -6.76
CA ALA A 36 -7.10 -7.20 -5.69
C ALA A 36 -6.19 -6.07 -6.20
N GLY A 37 -5.14 -6.40 -6.97
CA GLY A 37 -4.26 -5.40 -7.59
C GLY A 37 -5.00 -4.48 -8.58
N LEU A 38 -5.88 -5.05 -9.41
CA LEU A 38 -6.72 -4.29 -10.34
C LEU A 38 -7.69 -3.36 -9.59
N SER A 39 -8.37 -3.86 -8.56
CA SER A 39 -9.26 -3.06 -7.71
C SER A 39 -8.52 -1.88 -7.07
N TYR A 40 -7.30 -2.09 -6.60
CA TYR A 40 -6.47 -1.02 -6.01
C TYR A 40 -6.04 0.03 -7.05
N ALA A 41 -5.71 -0.40 -8.27
CA ALA A 41 -5.41 0.51 -9.37
C ALA A 41 -6.64 1.37 -9.74
N VAL A 42 -7.81 0.73 -9.88
CA VAL A 42 -9.08 1.42 -10.17
C VAL A 42 -9.43 2.40 -9.05
N PHE A 43 -9.31 1.99 -7.79
CA PHE A 43 -9.48 2.87 -6.63
C PHE A 43 -8.57 4.10 -6.73
N SER A 44 -7.26 3.90 -6.91
CA SER A 44 -6.30 5.00 -6.97
C SER A 44 -6.58 5.97 -8.12
N MET A 45 -6.96 5.47 -9.29
CA MET A 45 -7.34 6.29 -10.45
C MET A 45 -8.66 7.04 -10.23
N ALA A 46 -9.69 6.35 -9.74
CA ALA A 46 -11.00 6.97 -9.47
C ALA A 46 -10.89 8.06 -8.42
N THR A 47 -10.14 7.83 -7.35
CA THR A 47 -9.90 8.81 -6.29
C THR A 47 -9.03 9.98 -6.78
N LYS A 48 -8.04 9.74 -7.67
CA LYS A 48 -7.31 10.84 -8.33
C LYS A 48 -8.23 11.67 -9.22
N GLN A 49 -9.16 11.03 -9.94
CA GLN A 49 -10.11 11.71 -10.81
C GLN A 49 -11.12 12.56 -10.03
N THR A 50 -11.61 12.09 -8.88
CA THR A 50 -12.49 12.90 -8.03
C THR A 50 -11.77 14.13 -7.49
N MET A 51 -10.49 14.01 -7.10
CA MET A 51 -9.65 15.15 -6.74
C MET A 51 -9.46 16.13 -7.91
N ALA A 52 -9.26 15.62 -9.13
CA ALA A 52 -9.16 16.46 -10.33
C ALA A 52 -10.46 17.22 -10.63
N ASN A 53 -11.61 16.70 -10.19
CA ASN A 53 -12.92 17.34 -10.28
C ASN A 53 -13.20 18.33 -9.12
N GLY A 54 -12.20 18.64 -8.29
CA GLY A 54 -12.27 19.70 -7.26
C GLY A 54 -12.56 19.22 -5.84
N LEU A 55 -12.70 17.91 -5.60
CA LEU A 55 -12.79 17.38 -4.23
C LEU A 55 -11.44 17.51 -3.51
N GLY A 56 -11.49 17.91 -2.23
CA GLY A 56 -10.33 17.87 -1.35
C GLY A 56 -9.76 16.47 -1.25
N SER A 57 -8.44 16.36 -1.10
CA SER A 57 -7.76 15.05 -1.02
C SER A 57 -8.26 14.19 0.14
N LEU A 58 -8.46 14.81 1.31
CA LEU A 58 -8.99 14.12 2.48
C LEU A 58 -10.45 13.69 2.27
N ASP A 59 -11.27 14.54 1.65
CA ASP A 59 -12.68 14.25 1.37
C ASP A 59 -12.82 13.10 0.37
N ALA A 60 -11.99 13.09 -0.67
CA ALA A 60 -11.96 12.02 -1.66
C ALA A 60 -11.59 10.67 -1.02
N MET A 61 -10.60 10.64 -0.13
CA MET A 61 -10.24 9.43 0.63
C MET A 61 -11.36 9.01 1.57
N ALA A 62 -11.89 9.95 2.38
CA ALA A 62 -12.97 9.67 3.32
C ALA A 62 -14.21 9.10 2.61
N ALA A 63 -14.61 9.68 1.48
CA ALA A 63 -15.74 9.19 0.68
C ALA A 63 -15.51 7.76 0.20
N SER A 64 -14.33 7.45 -0.36
CA SER A 64 -14.02 6.09 -0.80
C SER A 64 -14.05 5.08 0.35
N PHE A 65 -13.51 5.42 1.51
CA PHE A 65 -13.52 4.55 2.69
C PHE A 65 -14.91 4.38 3.30
N VAL A 66 -15.73 5.43 3.34
CA VAL A 66 -17.11 5.34 3.82
C VAL A 66 -17.93 4.44 2.90
N VAL A 67 -17.81 4.60 1.58
CA VAL A 67 -18.48 3.70 0.63
C VAL A 67 -18.01 2.26 0.85
N GLY A 68 -16.70 2.03 0.98
CA GLY A 68 -16.16 0.71 1.29
C GLY A 68 -16.70 0.13 2.60
N ALA A 69 -16.76 0.93 3.66
CA ALA A 69 -17.30 0.53 4.97
C ALA A 69 -18.79 0.17 4.91
N VAL A 70 -19.60 0.93 4.18
CA VAL A 70 -21.02 0.65 3.97
C VAL A 70 -21.20 -0.64 3.17
N LEU A 71 -20.43 -0.84 2.10
CA LEU A 71 -20.50 -2.08 1.31
C LEU A 71 -20.04 -3.31 2.10
N MET A 72 -19.10 -3.14 3.04
CA MET A 72 -18.60 -4.21 3.91
C MET A 72 -19.43 -4.41 5.18
N SER A 73 -20.32 -3.48 5.55
CA SER A 73 -21.09 -3.58 6.79
C SER A 73 -21.96 -4.85 6.93
N PRO A 74 -22.48 -5.48 5.85
CA PRO A 74 -23.19 -6.75 5.96
C PRO A 74 -22.33 -7.89 6.52
N LEU A 75 -21.00 -7.84 6.35
CA LEU A 75 -20.09 -8.85 6.88
C LEU A 75 -20.02 -8.81 8.42
N LEU A 76 -20.41 -7.71 9.05
CA LEU A 76 -20.47 -7.60 10.51
C LEU A 76 -21.48 -8.57 11.13
N PHE A 77 -22.47 -9.03 10.36
CA PHE A 77 -23.43 -10.04 10.80
C PHE A 77 -22.92 -11.48 10.64
N MET A 78 -21.81 -11.68 9.91
CA MET A 78 -21.22 -12.99 9.63
C MET A 78 -19.99 -13.27 10.51
N GLU A 79 -19.32 -12.23 11.01
CA GLU A 79 -18.08 -12.34 11.76
C GLU A 79 -18.28 -12.26 13.29
N PRO A 80 -17.49 -12.99 14.10
CA PRO A 80 -17.56 -12.92 15.56
C PRO A 80 -16.99 -11.59 16.08
N LEU A 81 -17.83 -10.74 16.68
CA LEU A 81 -17.44 -9.43 17.21
C LEU A 81 -17.09 -9.42 18.70
N ALA A 82 -17.08 -10.58 19.38
CA ALA A 82 -16.85 -10.66 20.81
C ALA A 82 -15.50 -10.06 21.26
N TRP A 83 -14.48 -10.06 20.39
CA TRP A 83 -13.16 -9.49 20.68
C TRP A 83 -13.20 -7.98 20.93
N LEU A 84 -14.15 -7.26 20.31
CA LEU A 84 -14.37 -5.81 20.52
C LEU A 84 -14.88 -5.48 21.93
N GLY A 85 -15.45 -6.44 22.65
CA GLY A 85 -15.87 -6.26 24.04
C GLY A 85 -14.71 -6.13 25.04
N SER A 86 -13.47 -6.37 24.61
CA SER A 86 -12.28 -6.27 25.45
C SER A 86 -11.54 -4.96 25.24
N ALA A 87 -10.88 -4.43 26.29
CA ALA A 87 -10.06 -3.23 26.19
C ALA A 87 -8.96 -3.38 25.13
N ARG A 88 -8.32 -4.55 25.04
CA ARG A 88 -7.33 -4.87 24.00
C ARG A 88 -7.94 -4.79 22.61
N GLY A 89 -9.13 -5.36 22.41
CA GLY A 89 -9.83 -5.33 21.13
C GLY A 89 -10.16 -3.90 20.69
N VAL A 90 -10.66 -3.07 21.60
CA VAL A 90 -10.92 -1.65 21.31
C VAL A 90 -9.63 -0.92 20.91
N VAL A 91 -8.52 -1.14 21.62
CA VAL A 91 -7.23 -0.53 21.25
C VAL A 91 -6.76 -0.97 19.87
N VAL A 92 -6.88 -2.27 19.54
CA VAL A 92 -6.54 -2.80 18.20
C VAL A 92 -7.44 -2.19 17.13
N ALA A 93 -8.75 -2.11 17.37
CA ALA A 93 -9.71 -1.53 16.42
C ALA A 93 -9.42 -0.05 16.17
N LEU A 94 -9.16 0.72 17.23
CA LEU A 94 -8.78 2.13 17.12
C LEU A 94 -7.44 2.32 16.40
N HIS A 95 -6.45 1.48 16.68
CA HIS A 95 -5.17 1.53 15.99
C HIS A 95 -5.31 1.24 14.49
N LEU A 96 -6.07 0.21 14.12
CA LEU A 96 -6.33 -0.15 12.73
C LEU A 96 -7.15 0.92 12.00
N GLY A 97 -8.19 1.44 12.64
CA GLY A 97 -9.06 2.47 12.05
C GLY A 97 -8.39 3.84 11.94
N LEU A 98 -7.81 4.36 13.02
CA LEU A 98 -7.25 5.72 13.06
C LEU A 98 -5.81 5.77 12.54
N GLY A 99 -4.96 4.86 13.02
CA GLY A 99 -3.53 4.86 12.68
C GLY A 99 -3.28 4.23 11.31
N ALA A 100 -3.60 2.94 11.18
CA ALA A 100 -3.26 2.18 9.98
C ALA A 100 -4.13 2.55 8.76
N THR A 101 -5.35 3.04 8.97
CA THR A 101 -6.26 3.41 7.88
C THR A 101 -6.37 4.92 7.71
N ALA A 102 -7.00 5.64 8.63
CA ALA A 102 -7.29 7.06 8.43
C ALA A 102 -6.03 7.93 8.23
N ALA A 103 -5.05 7.83 9.12
CA ALA A 103 -3.81 8.61 9.02
C ALA A 103 -2.97 8.20 7.80
N ALA A 104 -2.78 6.89 7.58
CA ALA A 104 -2.01 6.38 6.44
C ALA A 104 -2.65 6.81 5.10
N TYR A 105 -3.97 6.67 4.95
CA TYR A 105 -4.64 7.04 3.71
C TYR A 105 -4.83 8.55 3.53
N ALA A 106 -4.84 9.34 4.60
CA ALA A 106 -4.73 10.80 4.48
C ALA A 106 -3.37 11.20 3.88
N LEU A 107 -2.27 10.57 4.32
CA LEU A 107 -0.94 10.77 3.75
C LEU A 107 -0.84 10.25 2.32
N PHE A 108 -1.42 9.08 2.04
CA PHE A 108 -1.51 8.55 0.68
C PHE A 108 -2.29 9.50 -0.23
N GLY A 109 -3.45 10.00 0.22
CA GLY A 109 -4.22 11.02 -0.48
C GLY A 109 -3.44 12.30 -0.72
N TYR A 110 -2.68 12.77 0.28
CA TYR A 110 -1.81 13.94 0.14
C TYR A 110 -0.80 13.75 -0.99
N GLY A 111 -0.17 12.58 -1.07
CA GLY A 111 0.75 12.20 -2.15
C GLY A 111 0.02 12.06 -3.49
N LEU A 112 -1.13 11.38 -3.50
CA LEU A 112 -1.98 11.18 -4.66
C LEU A 112 -2.45 12.50 -5.26
N ALA A 113 -2.74 13.52 -4.46
CA ALA A 113 -3.11 14.83 -4.98
C ALA A 113 -1.96 15.50 -5.76
N ARG A 114 -0.72 15.35 -5.31
CA ARG A 114 0.46 16.08 -5.82
C ARG A 114 1.27 15.35 -6.86
N LEU A 115 1.20 14.02 -6.89
CA LEU A 115 2.03 13.17 -7.73
C LEU A 115 1.18 12.41 -8.75
N ALA A 116 1.83 11.91 -9.80
CA ALA A 116 1.19 10.98 -10.73
C ALA A 116 0.95 9.63 -10.04
N VAL A 117 -0.17 8.97 -10.36
CA VAL A 117 -0.57 7.69 -9.76
C VAL A 117 0.56 6.65 -9.78
N PRO A 118 1.29 6.43 -10.91
CA PRO A 118 2.36 5.43 -10.94
C PRO A 118 3.52 5.74 -9.98
N THR A 119 3.79 7.01 -9.71
CA THR A 119 4.80 7.37 -8.71
C THR A 119 4.31 7.00 -7.31
N VAL A 120 3.09 7.37 -6.95
CA VAL A 120 2.54 7.10 -5.62
C VAL A 120 2.55 5.60 -5.36
N VAL A 121 2.08 4.80 -6.32
CA VAL A 121 2.11 3.33 -6.23
C VAL A 121 3.54 2.81 -6.08
N THR A 122 4.52 3.38 -6.78
CA THR A 122 5.92 2.97 -6.62
C THR A 122 6.46 3.33 -5.23
N LEU A 123 6.11 4.50 -4.70
CA LEU A 123 6.51 4.91 -3.33
C LEU A 123 5.87 4.01 -2.27
N THR A 124 4.63 3.56 -2.48
CA THR A 124 3.95 2.59 -1.59
C THR A 124 4.69 1.24 -1.53
N LEU A 125 5.47 0.87 -2.55
CA LEU A 125 6.34 -0.30 -2.47
C LEU A 125 7.41 -0.19 -1.37
N ALA A 126 7.64 0.98 -0.77
CA ALA A 126 8.45 1.07 0.44
C ALA A 126 7.85 0.29 1.63
N GLU A 127 6.53 0.10 1.68
CA GLU A 127 5.83 -0.63 2.75
C GLU A 127 6.29 -2.09 2.89
N PRO A 128 6.39 -2.92 1.81
CA PRO A 128 6.93 -4.27 1.95
C PRO A 128 8.38 -4.30 2.46
N ALA A 129 9.20 -3.28 2.15
CA ALA A 129 10.54 -3.18 2.74
C ALA A 129 10.48 -2.86 4.24
N THR A 130 9.65 -1.89 4.67
CA THR A 130 9.51 -1.59 6.10
C THR A 130 8.93 -2.78 6.86
N ALA A 131 7.95 -3.50 6.29
CA ALA A 131 7.40 -4.72 6.85
C ALA A 131 8.45 -5.83 6.99
N ALA A 132 9.31 -6.03 5.98
CA ALA A 132 10.41 -6.99 6.05
C ALA A 132 11.42 -6.62 7.16
N LEU A 133 11.79 -5.34 7.26
CA LEU A 133 12.71 -4.85 8.30
C LEU A 133 12.11 -4.97 9.71
N LEU A 134 10.85 -4.58 9.90
CA LEU A 134 10.15 -4.75 11.17
C LEU A 134 10.02 -6.24 11.54
N SER A 135 9.86 -7.13 10.55
CA SER A 135 9.89 -8.57 10.78
C SER A 135 11.21 -9.05 11.37
N VAL A 136 12.33 -8.51 10.93
CA VAL A 136 13.66 -8.86 11.48
C VAL A 136 13.86 -8.21 12.86
N VAL A 137 13.55 -6.93 13.00
CA VAL A 137 13.88 -6.15 14.21
C VAL A 137 12.91 -6.42 15.36
N VAL A 138 11.61 -6.44 15.08
CA VAL A 138 10.56 -6.54 16.12
C VAL A 138 10.18 -7.99 16.37
N LEU A 139 10.02 -8.77 15.29
CA LEU A 139 9.59 -10.18 15.37
C LEU A 139 10.78 -11.16 15.44
N SER A 140 12.02 -10.67 15.38
CA SER A 140 13.25 -11.49 15.41
C SER A 140 13.26 -12.61 14.36
N GLN A 141 12.55 -12.43 13.24
CA GLN A 141 12.51 -13.41 12.16
C GLN A 141 13.75 -13.31 11.27
N HIS A 142 14.24 -14.44 10.77
CA HIS A 142 15.36 -14.47 9.85
C HIS A 142 14.89 -14.16 8.43
N LEU A 143 15.59 -13.25 7.74
CA LEU A 143 15.36 -12.96 6.33
C LEU A 143 16.46 -13.63 5.50
N ALA A 144 16.08 -14.50 4.57
CA ALA A 144 17.01 -15.15 3.66
C ALA A 144 17.78 -14.12 2.81
N ALA A 145 18.95 -14.49 2.30
CA ALA A 145 19.79 -13.61 1.47
C ALA A 145 19.04 -13.00 0.27
N ILE A 146 18.15 -13.78 -0.37
CA ILE A 146 17.31 -13.31 -1.47
C ILE A 146 16.30 -12.23 -1.02
N GLY A 147 15.84 -12.29 0.23
CA GLY A 147 14.98 -11.26 0.82
C GLY A 147 15.74 -9.96 1.07
N TRP A 148 16.97 -10.04 1.55
CA TRP A 148 17.84 -8.86 1.69
C TRP A 148 18.15 -8.22 0.34
N ALA A 149 18.46 -9.02 -0.69
CA ALA A 149 18.64 -8.53 -2.05
C ALA A 149 17.37 -7.83 -2.57
N GLY A 150 16.20 -8.41 -2.29
CA GLY A 150 14.91 -7.79 -2.59
C GLY A 150 14.71 -6.44 -1.91
N VAL A 151 15.02 -6.32 -0.62
CA VAL A 151 14.95 -5.05 0.13
C VAL A 151 15.86 -3.99 -0.49
N VAL A 152 17.11 -4.33 -0.82
CA VAL A 152 18.06 -3.40 -1.44
C VAL A 152 17.54 -2.92 -2.80
N LEU A 153 17.07 -3.85 -3.64
CA LEU A 153 16.56 -3.54 -4.98
C LEU A 153 15.32 -2.64 -4.91
N LEU A 154 14.44 -2.92 -3.95
CA LEU A 154 13.23 -2.15 -3.69
C LEU A 154 13.55 -0.72 -3.26
N ILE A 155 14.44 -0.57 -2.27
CA ILE A 155 14.87 0.76 -1.77
C ILE A 155 15.54 1.55 -2.89
N ALA A 156 16.38 0.91 -3.71
CA ALA A 156 17.01 1.56 -4.86
C ALA A 156 15.96 2.05 -5.88
N GLY A 157 14.98 1.23 -6.23
CA GLY A 157 13.89 1.61 -7.13
C GLY A 157 13.06 2.80 -6.61
N VAL A 158 12.73 2.78 -5.32
CA VAL A 158 12.03 3.90 -4.66
C VAL A 158 12.89 5.17 -4.64
N ALA A 159 14.17 5.06 -4.30
CA ALA A 159 15.11 6.18 -4.27
C ALA A 159 15.30 6.80 -5.66
N MET A 160 15.37 6.00 -6.72
CA MET A 160 15.43 6.49 -8.09
C MET A 160 14.16 7.28 -8.48
N VAL A 161 12.97 6.80 -8.09
CA VAL A 161 11.73 7.55 -8.30
C VAL A 161 11.76 8.88 -7.55
N ALA A 162 12.24 8.89 -6.30
CA ALA A 162 12.36 10.11 -5.50
C ALA A 162 13.35 11.12 -6.13
N ALA A 163 14.52 10.66 -6.58
CA ALA A 163 15.57 11.51 -7.17
C ALA A 163 15.18 12.05 -8.57
N SER A 164 14.38 11.32 -9.34
CA SER A 164 13.91 11.77 -10.67
C SER A 164 12.94 12.96 -10.64
N ARG A 165 12.60 13.49 -9.47
CA ARG A 165 11.65 14.60 -9.31
C ARG A 165 12.29 15.99 -9.21
N ASP A 166 13.62 16.09 -9.33
CA ASP A 166 14.37 17.35 -9.19
C ASP A 166 14.71 18.05 -10.53
N GLU A 167 13.90 17.89 -11.59
CA GLU A 167 13.90 18.87 -12.68
C GLU A 167 12.73 19.85 -12.48
N PRO A 168 12.94 21.00 -11.79
CA PRO A 168 12.03 22.12 -11.91
C PRO A 168 12.11 22.59 -13.36
N THR A 169 11.06 22.32 -14.14
CA THR A 169 10.87 22.98 -15.44
C THR A 169 10.71 24.47 -15.16
N VAL A 170 11.82 25.22 -15.19
CA VAL A 170 11.79 26.68 -15.23
C VAL A 170 11.15 27.03 -16.57
N GLN A 171 9.85 27.29 -16.54
CA GLN A 171 9.15 27.85 -17.69
C GLN A 171 9.64 29.30 -17.84
N PRO A 172 10.33 29.67 -18.95
CA PRO A 172 10.67 31.05 -19.16
C PRO A 172 9.36 31.82 -19.38
N LEU A 173 9.17 32.87 -18.58
CA LEU A 173 8.08 33.82 -18.71
C LEU A 173 8.15 34.44 -20.12
N GLY A 174 7.12 34.20 -20.92
CA GLY A 174 6.88 34.83 -22.22
C GLY A 174 5.44 35.31 -22.29
#